data_AF-A0A522XEI7-F1
#
_entry.id   AF-A0A522XEI7-F1
#
_cell.length_a   1.000
_cell.length_b   1.000
_cell.length_c   1.000
_cell.angle_alpha   90.00
_cell.angle_beta   90.00
_cell.angle_gamma   90.00
#
_symmetry.space_group_name_H-M   'P 1'
#
loop_
_entity.id
_entity.type
_entity.pdbx_description
1 polymer ?
#
loop_
_entity_poly.entity_id
_entity_poly.type
_entity_poly.pdbx_seq_one_letter_code
_entity_poly.pdbx_strand_id
1 'polypeptide(L)' 'LRAELDAYYAKLYGLTRDELRYILDPADVYGDDFPSETFRVLKNNDVKKYGEYRTQRLVLAAFDRL' A
#
# COMPACT_ATOMS: atom_id res chain seq x y z
N LEU A 1 9.59 8.34 -4.83
CA LEU A 1 8.45 7.40 -4.90
C LEU A 1 7.43 8.01 -5.85
N ARG A 2 6.89 7.28 -6.83
CA ARG A 2 5.86 7.78 -7.75
C ARG A 2 4.48 7.26 -7.35
N ALA A 3 4.06 7.58 -6.12
CA ALA A 3 2.80 7.11 -5.54
C ALA A 3 1.56 7.47 -6.37
N GLU A 4 1.62 8.59 -7.10
CA GLU A 4 0.57 9.02 -8.02
C GLU A 4 0.35 8.05 -9.17
N LEU A 5 1.40 7.37 -9.66
CA LEU A 5 1.24 6.36 -10.71
C LEU A 5 0.54 5.12 -10.18
N ASP A 6 0.93 4.63 -9.01
CA ASP A 6 0.29 3.47 -8.37
C ASP A 6 -1.20 3.74 -8.12
N ALA A 7 -1.52 4.94 -7.62
CA ALA A 7 -2.88 5.39 -7.42
C ALA A 7 -3.68 5.52 -8.74
N TYR A 8 -3.04 6.05 -9.79
CA TYR A 8 -3.68 6.18 -11.11
C TYR A 8 -3.97 4.82 -11.75
N TYR A 9 -3.03 3.88 -11.68
CA TYR A 9 -3.27 2.50 -12.14
C TYR A 9 -4.40 1.85 -11.34
N ALA A 10 -4.43 2.04 -10.02
CA ALA A 10 -5.51 1.51 -9.20
C ALA A 10 -6.89 2.01 -9.64
N LYS A 11 -7.04 3.32 -9.88
CA LYS A 11 -8.28 3.90 -10.45
C LYS A 11 -8.58 3.37 -11.85
N LEU A 12 -7.56 3.24 -12.70
CA LEU A 12 -7.71 2.73 -14.07
C LEU A 12 -8.25 1.29 -14.10
N TYR A 13 -7.79 0.46 -13.16
CA TYR A 13 -8.29 -0.91 -12.98
C TYR A 13 -9.60 -0.99 -12.18
N GLY A 14 -10.17 0.13 -11.77
CA GLY A 14 -11.42 0.18 -11.02
C GLY A 14 -11.30 -0.29 -9.57
N LEU A 15 -10.08 -0.33 -9.01
CA LEU A 15 -9.85 -0.72 -7.63
C LEU A 15 -10.43 0.32 -6.68
N THR A 16 -11.06 -0.16 -5.62
CA THR A 16 -11.43 0.62 -4.45
C THR A 16 -10.21 0.88 -3.56
N ARG A 17 -10.34 1.84 -2.65
CA ARG A 17 -9.29 2.18 -1.67
C ARG A 17 -8.88 0.98 -0.83
N ASP A 18 -9.85 0.17 -0.41
CA ASP A 18 -9.60 -0.98 0.45
C ASP A 18 -8.96 -2.14 -0.31
N GLU A 19 -9.31 -2.33 -1.59
CA GLU A 19 -8.60 -3.30 -2.46
C GLU A 19 -7.15 -2.88 -2.71
N LEU A 20 -6.89 -1.59 -2.93
CA LEU A 20 -5.52 -1.07 -3.04
C LEU A 20 -4.76 -1.25 -1.72
N ARG A 21 -5.39 -1.00 -0.58
CA ARG A 21 -4.81 -1.23 0.74
C ARG A 21 -4.46 -2.71 0.94
N TYR A 22 -5.35 -3.62 0.54
CA TYR A 22 -5.12 -5.06 0.59
C TYR A 22 -3.93 -5.48 -0.29
N ILE A 23 -3.83 -4.95 -1.51
CA ILE A 23 -2.70 -5.25 -2.41
C ILE A 23 -1.37 -4.75 -1.84
N LEU A 24 -1.38 -3.63 -1.11
CA LEU A 24 -0.17 -3.07 -0.50
C LEU A 24 0.25 -3.78 0.78
N ASP A 25 -0.74 -4.15 1.60
CA ASP A 25 -0.53 -4.77 2.90
C ASP A 25 -1.75 -5.62 3.33
N PRO A 26 -1.79 -6.91 2.94
CA PRO A 26 -2.89 -7.81 3.31
C PRO A 26 -3.00 -7.99 4.83
N ALA A 27 -1.87 -7.98 5.54
CA ALA A 27 -1.80 -8.16 6.98
C ALA A 27 -2.41 -6.97 7.74
N ASP A 28 -2.40 -5.77 7.15
CA ASP A 28 -3.08 -4.58 7.70
C ASP A 28 -4.61 -4.69 7.62
N VAL A 29 -5.15 -5.62 6.81
CA VAL A 29 -6.59 -5.89 6.69
C VAL A 29 -7.00 -7.15 7.47
N TYR A 30 -6.21 -8.23 7.37
CA TYR A 30 -6.55 -9.55 7.93
C TYR A 30 -5.81 -9.88 9.24
N GLY A 31 -4.91 -9.01 9.70
CA GLY A 31 -4.06 -9.22 10.87
C GLY A 31 -2.74 -9.92 10.55
N ASP A 32 -1.81 -9.88 11.50
CA ASP A 32 -0.46 -10.46 11.36
C ASP A 32 -0.44 -11.98 11.14
N ASP A 33 -1.56 -12.67 11.41
CA ASP A 33 -1.73 -14.10 11.15
C ASP A 33 -1.99 -14.42 9.66
N PHE A 34 -2.15 -13.41 8.79
CA PHE A 34 -2.34 -13.64 7.37
C PHE A 34 -1.02 -14.05 6.70
N PRO A 35 -0.92 -15.25 6.09
CA PRO A 35 0.35 -15.79 5.62
C PRO A 35 0.90 -15.08 4.37
N SER A 36 0.11 -14.21 3.74
CA SER A 36 0.50 -13.50 2.52
C SER A 36 0.93 -12.07 2.84
N GLU A 37 2.14 -11.72 2.44
CA GLU A 37 2.63 -10.35 2.45
C GLU A 37 3.06 -9.97 1.04
N THR A 38 2.47 -8.90 0.52
CA THR A 38 2.96 -8.25 -0.69
C THR A 38 4.05 -7.26 -0.31
N PHE A 39 5.07 -7.16 -1.16
CA PHE A 39 6.15 -6.16 -1.01
C PHE A 39 6.86 -6.14 0.36
N ARG A 40 6.95 -7.29 1.07
CA ARG A 40 7.61 -7.43 2.39
C ARG A 40 8.94 -6.68 2.51
N VAL A 41 9.82 -6.81 1.52
CA VAL A 41 11.14 -6.14 1.52
C VAL A 41 11.00 -4.62 1.49
N LEU A 42 10.07 -4.09 0.70
CA LEU A 42 9.78 -2.65 0.63
C LEU A 42 9.22 -2.15 1.97
N LYS A 43 8.22 -2.86 2.53
CA LYS A 43 7.63 -2.55 3.84
C LYS A 43 8.71 -2.52 4.92
N ASN A 44 9.56 -3.54 5.00
CA ASN A 44 10.64 -3.60 5.99
C ASN A 44 11.67 -2.48 5.82
N ASN A 45 12.03 -2.13 4.58
CA ASN A 45 12.93 -1.01 4.31
C ASN A 45 12.32 0.33 4.72
N ASP A 46 11.03 0.54 4.45
CA ASP A 46 10.30 1.74 4.83
C ASP A 46 10.17 1.86 6.35
N VAL A 47 9.77 0.78 7.03
CA VAL A 47 9.68 0.75 8.50
C VAL A 47 11.05 1.00 9.12
N LYS A 48 12.12 0.38 8.60
CA LYS A 48 13.49 0.60 9.09
C LYS A 48 13.96 2.04 8.89
N LYS A 49 13.56 2.69 7.80
CA LYS A 49 14.06 4.03 7.42
C LYS A 49 13.20 5.17 7.96
N TYR A 50 11.88 4.96 8.06
CA TYR A 50 10.90 6.00 8.36
C TYR A 50 10.02 5.68 9.57
N GLY A 51 10.11 4.47 10.14
CA GLY A 51 9.28 4.03 11.29
C GLY A 51 7.84 3.68 10.92
N GLU A 52 7.47 3.79 9.64
CA GLU A 52 6.13 3.50 9.12
C GLU A 52 6.24 2.87 7.72
N TYR A 53 5.19 2.20 7.26
CA TYR A 53 5.08 1.78 5.86
C TYR A 53 4.74 2.99 4.97
N ARG A 54 5.71 3.90 4.83
CA ARG A 54 5.55 5.21 4.19
C ARG A 54 4.99 5.11 2.77
N THR A 55 5.39 4.09 2.01
CA THR A 55 4.88 3.85 0.66
C THR A 55 3.37 3.64 0.65
N GLN A 56 2.85 2.80 1.56
CA GLN A 56 1.40 2.58 1.67
C GLN A 56 0.66 3.90 1.95
N ARG A 57 1.13 4.68 2.94
CA ARG A 57 0.53 5.98 3.27
C ARG A 57 0.52 6.94 2.09
N LEU A 58 1.63 7.02 1.34
CA LEU A 58 1.73 7.94 0.19
C LEU A 58 0.85 7.50 -0.97
N VAL A 59 0.77 6.20 -1.26
CA VAL A 59 -0.08 5.66 -2.34
C VAL A 59 -1.55 5.86 -2.03
N LEU A 60 -1.99 5.52 -0.81
CA LEU A 60 -3.38 5.72 -0.39
C LEU A 60 -3.75 7.21 -0.36
N ALA A 61 -2.86 8.07 0.13
CA ALA A 61 -3.09 9.51 0.13
C ALA A 61 -3.14 10.11 -1.29
N ALA A 62 -2.37 9.56 -2.23
CA ALA A 62 -2.46 9.95 -3.64
C ALA A 62 -3.77 9.47 -4.26
N PHE A 63 -4.22 8.25 -3.95
CA PHE A 63 -5.50 7.71 -4.39
C PHE A 63 -6.69 8.54 -3.88
N ASP A 64 -6.65 9.00 -2.62
CA ASP A 64 -7.69 9.84 -2.03
C ASP A 64 -7.75 11.26 -2.67
N ARG A 65 -6.69 11.69 -3.36
CA ARG A 65 -6.62 12.99 -4.06
C ARG A 65 -7.01 12.94 -5.54
N LEU A 66 -7.15 11.74 -6.11
CA LEU A 66 -7.58 11.49 -7.49
C LEU A 66 -9.11 11.30 -7.56
#